data_AF-K1TJ94-F1
#
_entry.id   AF-K1TJ94-F1
#
_cell.length_a   1.000
_cell.length_b   1.000
_cell.length_c   1.000
_cell.angle_alpha   90.00
_cell.angle_beta   90.00
_cell.angle_gamma   90.00
#
_symmetry.space_group_name_H-M   'P 1'
#
loop_
_entity.id
_entity.type
_entity.pdbx_description
1 polymer ?
#
loop_
_entity_poly.entity_id
_entity_poly.type
_entity_poly.pdbx_seq_one_letter_code
_entity_poly.pdbx_strand_id
1 'polypeptide(L)' 'MFINVKKLNGKAKLPERATATSAGADLCACIDDDVVLMPGDRKLIPTGLAIAVPTGYGGF' A
#
# COMPACT_ATOMS: atom_id res chain seq x y z
N MET A 1 14.32 11.65 3.10
CA MET A 1 12.98 12.10 2.68
C MET A 1 11.97 11.43 3.58
N PHE A 2 11.10 12.18 4.26
CA PHE A 2 9.99 11.61 5.01
C PHE A 2 8.69 11.81 4.22
N ILE A 3 7.83 10.79 4.18
CA ILE A 3 6.52 10.84 3.52
C ILE A 3 5.47 10.61 4.60
N ASN A 4 4.50 11.51 4.71
CA ASN A 4 3.43 11.37 5.69
C ASN A 4 2.43 10.30 5.22
N VAL A 5 2.09 9.38 6.13
CA VAL A 5 1.13 8.30 5.89
C VAL A 5 0.06 8.33 6.96
N LYS A 6 -1.21 8.23 6.54
CA LYS A 6 -2.35 8.08 7.44
C LYS A 6 -2.97 6.71 7.25
N LYS A 7 -3.13 5.96 8.34
CA LYS A 7 -4.00 4.78 8.34
C LYS A 7 -5.46 5.25 8.29
N LEU A 8 -6.16 4.84 7.24
CA LEU A 8 -7.61 5.03 7.09
C LEU A 8 -8.38 3.88 7.75
N ASN A 9 -7.75 2.71 7.85
CA ASN A 9 -8.26 1.54 8.57
C ASN A 9 -7.26 1.13 9.66
N GLY A 10 -7.75 0.80 10.87
CA GLY A 10 -6.91 0.38 12.00
C GLY A 10 -6.10 -0.90 11.74
N LYS A 11 -6.59 -1.78 10.86
CA LYS A 11 -5.90 -3.02 10.45
C LYS A 11 -4.83 -2.80 9.38
N ALA A 12 -4.74 -1.60 8.79
CA ALA A 12 -3.75 -1.32 7.76
C ALA A 12 -2.32 -1.48 8.30
N LYS A 13 -1.45 -2.10 7.49
CA LYS A 13 -0.02 -2.24 7.79
C LYS A 13 0.75 -1.08 7.16
N LEU A 14 1.74 -0.54 7.86
CA LEU A 14 2.59 0.50 7.27
C LEU A 14 3.54 -0.16 6.25
N PRO A 15 3.80 0.47 5.10
CA PRO A 15 4.72 -0.07 4.10
C PRO A 15 6.14 -0.11 4.65
N GLU A 16 6.86 -1.18 4.35
CA GLU A 16 8.26 -1.36 4.74
C GLU A 16 9.09 -1.69 3.51
N ARG A 17 10.35 -1.22 3.50
CA ARG A 17 11.33 -1.62 2.51
C ARG A 17 12.00 -2.90 2.98
N ALA A 18 12.00 -3.94 2.16
CA ALA A 18 12.60 -5.22 2.52
C ALA A 18 14.10 -5.12 2.84
N THR A 19 14.82 -4.21 2.17
CA THR A 19 16.22 -3.90 2.49
C THR A 19 16.46 -2.39 2.50
N ALA A 20 17.61 -1.97 3.03
CA ALA A 20 18.00 -0.57 3.09
C ALA A 20 18.08 0.11 1.70
N THR A 21 18.29 -0.66 0.62
CA THR A 21 18.48 -0.15 -0.74
C THR A 21 17.36 -0.55 -1.71
N SER A 22 16.29 -1.23 -1.24
CA SER A 22 15.12 -1.52 -2.07
C SER A 22 14.54 -0.24 -2.64
N ALA A 23 14.15 -0.24 -3.93
CA ALA A 23 13.56 0.94 -4.58
C ALA A 23 12.11 1.21 -4.15
N GLY A 24 11.33 0.16 -3.88
CA GLY A 24 9.94 0.22 -3.41
C GLY A 24 9.78 -0.20 -1.95
N ALA A 25 8.55 -0.02 -1.44
CA ALA A 25 8.08 -0.55 -0.17
C ALA A 25 6.83 -1.39 -0.41
N ASP A 26 6.68 -2.49 0.31
CA ASP A 26 5.59 -3.43 0.06
C ASP A 26 4.26 -2.88 0.58
N LEU A 27 3.20 -3.01 -0.23
CA LEU A 27 1.82 -2.70 0.17
C LEU A 27 1.09 -3.99 0.55
N CYS A 28 0.35 -3.94 1.65
CA CYS A 28 -0.46 -5.07 2.10
C CYS A 28 -1.94 -4.85 1.79
N ALA A 29 -2.64 -5.92 1.40
CA ALA A 29 -4.08 -5.94 1.35
C ALA A 29 -4.66 -5.69 2.76
N CYS A 30 -5.55 -4.72 2.89
CA CYS A 30 -6.28 -4.41 4.11
C CYS A 30 -7.73 -4.88 3.93
N ILE A 31 -7.91 -6.20 3.99
CA ILE A 31 -9.18 -6.91 3.81
C ILE A 31 -9.44 -7.77 5.05
N ASP A 32 -10.72 -8.03 5.35
CA ASP A 32 -11.12 -8.83 6.50
C ASP A 32 -11.07 -10.33 6.21
N ASP A 33 -11.38 -10.71 4.98
CA ASP A 33 -11.45 -12.09 4.50
C ASP A 33 -10.67 -12.27 3.21
N ASP A 34 -10.31 -13.51 2.91
CA ASP A 34 -9.61 -13.88 1.68
C ASP A 34 -10.41 -13.52 0.43
N VAL A 35 -9.69 -13.09 -0.61
CA VAL A 35 -10.25 -12.85 -1.95
C VAL A 35 -9.63 -13.84 -2.93
N VAL A 36 -10.47 -14.68 -3.52
CA VAL A 36 -10.10 -15.55 -4.63
C VAL A 36 -10.38 -14.83 -5.95
N LEU A 37 -9.42 -14.85 -6.87
CA LEU A 37 -9.58 -14.33 -8.24
C LEU A 37 -9.53 -15.49 -9.21
N MET A 38 -10.54 -15.61 -10.07
CA MET A 38 -10.55 -16.58 -11.15
C MET A 38 -9.80 -16.03 -12.38
N PRO A 39 -9.40 -16.88 -13.34
CA PRO A 39 -8.73 -16.41 -14.56
C PRO A 39 -9.52 -15.31 -15.28
N GLY A 40 -8.90 -14.14 -15.47
CA GLY A 40 -9.50 -12.97 -16.12
C GLY A 40 -10.15 -11.97 -15.17
N ASP A 41 -10.32 -12.31 -13.89
CA ASP A 41 -10.89 -11.40 -12.90
C ASP A 41 -9.93 -10.25 -12.57
N ARG A 42 -10.53 -9.09 -12.26
CA ARG A 42 -9.83 -7.93 -11.67
C ARG A 42 -10.61 -7.41 -10.48
N LYS A 43 -9.92 -7.06 -9.41
CA LYS A 43 -10.53 -6.45 -8.23
C LYS A 43 -9.66 -5.33 -7.69
N LEU A 44 -10.31 -4.25 -7.24
CA LEU A 44 -9.64 -3.21 -6.48
C LEU A 44 -9.49 -3.68 -5.03
N ILE A 45 -8.24 -3.83 -4.57
CA ILE A 45 -7.93 -4.26 -3.21
C ILE A 45 -7.44 -3.04 -2.41
N PRO A 46 -8.12 -2.67 -1.31
CA PRO A 46 -7.71 -1.52 -0.52
C PRO A 46 -6.45 -1.84 0.29
N THR A 47 -5.56 -0.86 0.44
CA THR A 47 -4.41 -0.92 1.36
C THR A 47 -4.74 -0.34 2.74
N GLY A 48 -5.85 0.41 2.83
CA GLY A 48 -6.25 1.10 4.06
C GLY A 48 -5.36 2.30 4.42
N LEU A 49 -4.59 2.83 3.46
CA LEU A 49 -3.65 3.93 3.66
C LEU A 49 -3.98 5.13 2.77
N ALA A 50 -3.66 6.32 3.26
CA ALA A 50 -3.49 7.54 2.46
C ALA A 50 -2.05 8.05 2.59
N ILE A 51 -1.46 8.49 1.48
CA ILE A 51 -0.06 8.92 1.39
C ILE A 51 -0.01 10.36 0.86
N ALA A 52 0.76 11.22 1.54
CA ALA A 52 1.02 12.58 1.09
C ALA A 52 2.32 12.64 0.28
N VAL A 53 2.23 12.35 -1.03
CA VAL A 53 3.36 12.47 -1.95
C VAL A 53 3.79 13.93 -2.05
N PRO A 54 5.06 14.28 -1.77
CA PRO A 54 5.50 15.66 -1.85
C PRO A 54 5.49 16.23 -3.27
N THR A 55 5.32 17.54 -3.38
CA THR A 55 5.35 18.25 -4.66
C THR A 55 6.65 17.95 -5.43
N GLY A 56 6.52 17.65 -6.73
CA GLY A 56 7.65 17.31 -7.60
C GLY A 56 7.98 15.81 -7.66
N TYR A 57 7.21 14.95 -7.01
CA TYR A 57 7.40 13.49 -6.99
C TYR A 57 6.15 12.74 -7.50
N GLY A 58 6.34 11.51 -7.97
CA GLY A 58 5.27 10.56 -8.30
C GLY A 58 5.31 9.33 -7.38
N GLY A 59 4.14 8.75 -7.09
CA GLY A 59 4.01 7.41 -6.53
C GLY A 59 3.63 6.44 -7.64
N PHE A 60 4.30 5.30 -7.71
CA PHE A 60 4.15 4.27 -8.75
C PHE A 60 3.90 2.92 -8.11
#